data_AF-A0A6L8I1D7-F1
#
_entry.id   AF-A0A6L8I1D7-F1
#
_cell.length_a   1.000
_cell.length_b   1.000
_cell.length_c   1.000
_cell.angle_alpha   90.00
_cell.angle_beta   90.00
_cell.angle_gamma   90.00
#
_symmetry.space_group_name_H-M   'P 1'
#
loop_
_entity.id
_entity.type
_entity.pdbx_description
1 polymer ?
#
loop_
_entity_poly.entity_id
_entity_poly.type
_entity_poly.pdbx_seq_one_letter_code
_entity_poly.pdbx_strand_id
1 'polypeptide(L)'
;NRMLEARPDLLALLFDPVATDRRGEVPAGMKPYTEIPPLSWHEGHLTVYYQRQYIDSASRFPDSMSLTPEHVEALDMFDRLANDPDLHLSMRLRPGDMQFVYNHGQLHDRTGFLDWPEPERRRHLLRLWLSMPGDRPLPPVFAQRYGSIKIGDRGGIVTPGTRLHAPIDV
;
A
#
# COMPACT_ATOMS: atom_id res chain seq x y z
N ASN A 1 -13.31 -11.72 0.37
CA ASN A 1 -14.35 -12.46 1.13
C ASN A 1 -13.90 -13.78 1.74
N ARG A 2 -12.91 -14.50 1.17
CA ARG A 2 -12.43 -15.78 1.74
C ARG A 2 -12.11 -15.75 3.25
N MET A 3 -11.50 -14.69 3.76
CA MET A 3 -11.28 -14.56 5.23
C MET A 3 -12.58 -14.44 6.01
N LEU A 4 -13.57 -13.71 5.51
CA LEU A 4 -14.87 -13.58 6.17
C LEU A 4 -15.57 -14.94 6.30
N GLU A 5 -15.44 -15.77 5.27
CA GLU A 5 -16.03 -17.12 5.25
C GLU A 5 -15.28 -18.09 6.17
N ALA A 6 -13.94 -18.05 6.15
CA ALA A 6 -13.12 -19.06 6.82
C ALA A 6 -12.72 -18.70 8.26
N ARG A 7 -12.39 -17.43 8.53
CA ARG A 7 -11.89 -16.91 9.81
C ARG A 7 -12.34 -15.47 10.04
N PRO A 8 -13.65 -15.22 10.26
CA PRO A 8 -14.17 -13.88 10.53
C PRO A 8 -13.56 -13.24 11.78
N ASP A 9 -13.11 -14.07 12.74
CA ASP A 9 -12.37 -13.67 13.94
C ASP A 9 -11.03 -13.01 13.59
N LEU A 10 -10.24 -13.60 12.68
CA LEU A 10 -8.98 -13.01 12.22
C LEU A 10 -9.20 -11.81 11.30
N LEU A 11 -10.25 -11.86 10.48
CA LEU A 11 -10.59 -10.73 9.61
C LEU A 11 -10.86 -9.44 10.41
N ALA A 12 -11.51 -9.56 11.58
CA ALA A 12 -11.80 -8.40 12.41
C ALA A 12 -10.53 -7.63 12.81
N LEU A 13 -9.43 -8.33 13.08
CA LEU A 13 -8.14 -7.74 13.45
C LEU A 13 -7.50 -6.91 12.31
N LEU A 14 -7.86 -7.19 11.05
CA LEU A 14 -7.38 -6.38 9.91
C LEU A 14 -8.00 -4.98 9.86
N PHE A 15 -9.00 -4.70 10.70
CA PHE A 15 -9.57 -3.36 10.87
C PHE A 15 -8.94 -2.57 12.04
N ASP A 16 -8.05 -3.19 12.81
CA ASP A 16 -7.34 -2.50 13.88
C ASP A 16 -6.24 -1.59 13.30
N PRO A 17 -5.96 -0.42 13.92
CA PRO A 17 -4.86 0.44 13.51
C PRO A 17 -3.50 -0.25 13.69
N VAL A 18 -2.82 -0.54 12.59
CA VAL A 18 -1.48 -1.16 12.60
C VAL A 18 -0.43 -0.17 12.14
N ALA A 19 0.69 -0.11 12.88
CA ALA A 19 1.82 0.72 12.50
C ALA A 19 2.45 0.23 11.19
N THR A 20 2.56 1.11 10.19
CA THR A 20 3.23 0.85 8.91
C THR A 20 4.34 1.87 8.71
N ASP A 21 5.58 1.40 8.65
CA ASP A 21 6.77 2.24 8.53
C ASP A 21 6.78 3.09 7.25
N ARG A 22 7.22 4.35 7.34
CA ARG A 22 7.44 5.24 6.19
C ARG A 22 8.80 5.04 5.52
N ARG A 23 9.69 4.21 6.08
CA ARG A 23 11.03 3.88 5.51
C ARG A 23 11.88 5.12 5.20
N GLY A 24 11.79 6.13 6.07
CA GLY A 24 12.53 7.40 5.92
C GLY A 24 11.77 8.47 5.15
N GLU A 25 10.64 8.16 4.52
CA GLU A 25 9.78 9.14 3.86
C GLU A 25 8.87 9.87 4.86
N VAL A 26 9.47 10.55 5.84
CA VAL A 26 8.74 11.18 6.95
C VAL A 26 8.48 12.66 6.65
N PRO A 27 7.21 13.09 6.48
CA PRO A 27 6.88 14.50 6.37
C PRO A 27 7.17 15.26 7.68
N ALA A 28 7.37 16.57 7.59
CA ALA A 28 7.62 17.40 8.75
C ALA A 28 6.47 17.30 9.78
N GLY A 29 6.82 17.08 11.05
CA GLY A 29 5.86 16.97 12.16
C GLY A 29 5.08 15.65 12.23
N MET A 30 5.36 14.68 11.36
CA MET A 30 4.69 13.38 11.36
C MET A 30 5.50 12.30 12.07
N LYS A 31 4.81 11.27 12.58
CA LYS A 31 5.44 10.02 13.05
C LYS A 31 6.21 9.32 11.93
N PRO A 32 7.25 8.53 12.24
CA PRO A 32 8.01 7.78 11.23
C PRO A 32 7.24 6.57 10.67
N TYR A 33 6.03 6.31 11.16
CA TYR A 33 5.08 5.32 10.67
C TYR A 33 3.68 5.95 10.51
N THR A 34 2.77 5.28 9.81
CA THR A 34 1.32 5.56 9.79
C THR A 34 0.59 4.53 10.64
N GLU A 35 -0.60 4.87 11.12
CA GLU A 35 -1.48 3.97 11.88
C GLU A 35 -2.78 3.75 11.09
N ILE A 36 -2.65 3.33 9.83
CA ILE A 36 -3.77 3.04 8.94
C ILE A 36 -4.05 1.53 9.01
N PRO A 37 -5.28 1.11 9.31
CA PRO A 37 -5.63 -0.31 9.31
C PRO A 37 -5.39 -1.00 7.97
N PRO A 38 -4.98 -2.29 7.95
CA PRO A 38 -4.88 -3.09 6.72
C PRO A 38 -6.13 -3.04 5.84
N LEU A 39 -7.29 -3.08 6.48
CA LEU A 39 -8.61 -2.94 5.86
C LEU A 39 -9.39 -1.84 6.57
N SER A 40 -10.03 -0.97 5.80
CA SER A 40 -10.88 0.10 6.33
C SER A 40 -12.24 0.08 5.65
N TRP A 41 -13.32 0.08 6.43
CA TRP A 41 -14.68 0.30 5.93
C TRP A 41 -15.08 1.75 6.14
N HIS A 42 -15.45 2.45 5.07
CA HIS A 42 -15.84 3.85 5.14
C HIS A 42 -16.86 4.18 4.06
N GLU A 43 -18.00 4.76 4.45
CA GLU A 43 -19.08 5.17 3.55
C GLU A 43 -19.48 4.08 2.53
N GLY A 44 -19.56 2.82 2.99
CA GLY A 44 -19.95 1.68 2.15
C GLY A 44 -18.83 1.11 1.27
N HIS A 45 -17.60 1.61 1.41
CA HIS A 45 -16.44 1.13 0.67
C HIS A 45 -15.43 0.43 1.58
N LEU A 46 -15.03 -0.78 1.18
CA LEU A 46 -13.84 -1.44 1.71
C LEU A 46 -12.60 -0.92 0.99
N THR A 47 -11.61 -0.48 1.75
CA THR A 47 -10.32 0.01 1.27
C THR A 47 -9.18 -0.81 1.86
N VAL A 48 -8.21 -1.19 1.03
CA VAL A 48 -7.00 -1.88 1.48
C VAL A 48 -5.81 -0.93 1.56
N TYR A 49 -5.00 -1.09 2.61
CA TYR A 49 -3.69 -0.45 2.76
C TYR A 49 -2.73 -1.41 3.42
N TYR A 50 -1.93 -2.11 2.62
CA TYR A 50 -1.19 -3.26 3.12
C TYR A 50 0.21 -3.35 2.52
N GLN A 51 1.19 -3.51 3.40
CA GLN A 51 2.57 -3.84 3.03
C GLN A 51 3.26 -4.54 4.20
N ARG A 52 3.25 -5.88 4.19
CA ARG A 52 3.73 -6.71 5.29
C ARG A 52 5.11 -6.30 5.82
N GLN A 53 6.07 -6.13 4.93
CA GLN A 53 7.44 -5.76 5.29
C GLN A 53 7.57 -4.40 6.01
N TYR A 54 6.61 -3.50 5.80
CA TYR A 54 6.64 -2.17 6.42
C TYR A 54 5.93 -2.20 7.77
N ILE A 55 4.88 -3.02 7.89
CA ILE A 55 4.25 -3.38 9.17
C ILE A 55 5.28 -4.03 10.10
N ASP A 56 5.94 -5.10 9.64
CA ASP A 56 6.94 -5.80 10.45
C ASP A 56 8.08 -4.87 10.87
N SER A 57 8.56 -4.03 9.95
CA SER A 57 9.65 -3.11 10.25
C SER A 57 9.27 -1.96 11.18
N ALA A 58 7.97 -1.66 11.35
CA ALA A 58 7.50 -0.63 12.26
C ALA A 58 7.71 -1.01 13.73
N SER A 59 7.79 -2.31 14.05
CA SER A 59 8.07 -2.82 15.40
C SER A 59 9.38 -2.29 16.02
N ARG A 60 10.29 -1.73 15.22
CA ARG A 60 11.51 -1.06 15.72
C ARG A 60 11.21 0.25 16.47
N PHE A 61 10.03 0.83 16.28
CA PHE A 61 9.62 2.07 16.95
C PHE A 61 8.97 1.73 18.30
N PRO A 62 9.55 2.19 19.43
CA PRO A 62 9.07 1.80 20.77
C PRO A 62 7.62 2.18 21.08
N ASP A 63 7.10 3.21 20.40
CA ASP A 63 5.74 3.74 20.56
C ASP A 63 4.75 3.15 19.55
N SER A 64 5.20 2.28 18.64
CA SER A 64 4.32 1.56 17.72
C SER A 64 3.55 0.45 18.44
N MET A 65 2.39 0.10 17.90
CA MET A 65 1.64 -1.06 18.37
C MET A 65 2.49 -2.34 18.27
N SER A 66 2.60 -3.06 19.38
CA SER A 66 3.08 -4.45 19.37
C SER A 66 2.00 -5.37 18.81
N LEU A 67 2.30 -6.06 17.71
CA LEU A 67 1.39 -7.06 17.15
C LEU A 67 1.22 -8.22 18.12
N THR A 68 -0.03 -8.58 18.42
CA THR A 68 -0.33 -9.80 19.18
C THR A 68 -0.14 -11.04 18.28
N PRO A 69 -0.02 -12.24 18.85
CA PRO A 69 0.02 -13.47 18.05
C PRO A 69 -1.14 -13.61 17.06
N GLU A 70 -2.35 -13.18 17.45
CA GLU A 70 -3.54 -13.22 16.59
C GLU A 70 -3.46 -12.20 15.44
N HIS A 71 -2.88 -11.03 15.67
CA HIS A 71 -2.61 -10.08 14.58
C HIS A 71 -1.64 -10.69 13.56
N VAL A 72 -0.58 -11.33 14.03
CA VAL A 72 0.38 -12.00 13.15
C VAL A 72 -0.31 -13.11 12.36
N GLU A 73 -1.15 -13.93 13.01
CA GLU A 73 -1.93 -14.98 12.33
C GLU A 73 -2.87 -14.40 11.25
N ALA A 74 -3.54 -13.28 11.53
CA ALA A 74 -4.40 -12.58 10.58
C ALA A 74 -3.62 -12.07 9.36
N LEU A 75 -2.46 -11.43 9.58
CA LEU A 75 -1.58 -10.93 8.52
C LEU A 75 -1.01 -12.08 7.68
N ASP A 76 -0.59 -13.18 8.31
CA ASP A 76 -0.11 -14.39 7.62
C ASP A 76 -1.19 -15.04 6.76
N MET A 77 -2.44 -15.08 7.26
CA MET A 77 -3.56 -15.56 6.47
C MET A 77 -3.88 -14.63 5.30
N PHE A 78 -3.80 -13.33 5.50
CA PHE A 78 -4.01 -12.35 4.44
C PHE A 78 -2.93 -12.48 3.35
N ASP A 79 -1.66 -12.61 3.72
CA ASP A 79 -0.56 -12.87 2.79
C ASP A 79 -0.78 -14.17 2.00
N ARG A 80 -1.17 -15.25 2.68
CA ARG A 80 -1.43 -16.54 2.03
C ARG A 80 -2.52 -16.44 0.97
N LEU A 81 -3.61 -15.73 1.28
CA LEU A 81 -4.72 -15.53 0.34
C LEU A 81 -4.35 -14.55 -0.78
N ALA A 82 -3.59 -13.49 -0.50
CA ALA A 82 -3.11 -12.58 -1.53
C ALA A 82 -2.18 -13.27 -2.55
N ASN A 83 -1.48 -14.34 -2.11
CA ASN A 83 -0.60 -15.17 -2.94
C ASN A 83 -1.28 -16.47 -3.44
N ASP A 84 -2.59 -16.63 -3.24
CA ASP A 84 -3.33 -17.76 -3.77
C ASP A 84 -3.56 -17.55 -5.29
N PRO A 85 -3.12 -18.49 -6.16
CA PRO A 85 -3.26 -18.35 -7.61
C PRO A 85 -4.72 -18.27 -8.09
N ASP A 86 -5.68 -18.74 -7.29
CA ASP A 86 -7.11 -18.61 -7.61
C ASP A 86 -7.66 -17.21 -7.27
N LEU A 87 -6.89 -16.38 -6.55
CA LEU A 87 -7.30 -15.06 -6.07
C LEU A 87 -6.51 -13.91 -6.67
N HIS A 88 -5.46 -14.19 -7.46
CA HIS A 88 -4.65 -13.16 -8.10
C HIS A 88 -4.46 -13.40 -9.60
N LEU A 89 -4.13 -12.32 -10.31
CA LEU A 89 -3.78 -12.37 -11.74
C LEU A 89 -2.28 -12.16 -11.91
N SER A 90 -1.64 -13.05 -12.67
CA SER A 90 -0.24 -12.87 -13.08
C SER A 90 -0.16 -12.40 -14.52
N MET A 91 0.67 -11.41 -14.77
CA MET A 91 0.90 -10.88 -16.12
C MET A 91 2.34 -10.42 -16.31
N ARG A 92 2.80 -10.43 -17.56
CA ARG A 92 4.12 -9.93 -17.95
C ARG A 92 3.96 -8.75 -18.89
N LEU A 93 4.34 -7.56 -18.41
CA LEU A 93 4.38 -6.35 -19.22
C LEU A 93 5.51 -6.41 -20.24
N ARG A 94 5.20 -6.06 -21.48
CA ARG A 94 6.14 -5.82 -22.58
C ARG A 94 6.46 -4.33 -22.67
N PRO A 95 7.57 -3.94 -23.32
CA PRO A 95 7.82 -2.53 -23.62
C PRO A 95 6.62 -1.91 -24.34
N GLY A 96 6.12 -0.79 -23.79
CA GLY A 96 4.93 -0.10 -24.30
C GLY A 96 3.62 -0.45 -23.57
N ASP A 97 3.57 -1.56 -22.82
CA ASP A 97 2.38 -1.90 -22.05
C ASP A 97 2.20 -0.97 -20.85
N MET A 98 0.95 -0.60 -20.56
CA MET A 98 0.57 0.18 -19.39
C MET A 98 -0.36 -0.64 -18.49
N GLN A 99 -0.06 -0.64 -17.19
CA GLN A 99 -0.90 -1.26 -16.18
C GLN A 99 -1.53 -0.17 -15.30
N PHE A 100 -2.86 -0.18 -15.22
CA PHE A 100 -3.61 0.65 -14.30
C PHE A 100 -4.12 -0.23 -13.16
N VAL A 101 -3.68 0.09 -11.94
CA VAL A 101 -4.11 -0.62 -10.72
C VAL A 101 -4.88 0.36 -9.84
N TYR A 102 -6.07 -0.02 -9.44
CA TYR A 102 -6.84 0.76 -8.49
C TYR A 102 -6.38 0.46 -7.06
N ASN A 103 -5.45 1.29 -6.57
CA ASN A 103 -4.70 1.07 -5.33
C ASN A 103 -5.56 0.88 -4.08
N HIS A 104 -6.78 1.43 -4.04
CA HIS A 104 -7.69 1.32 -2.89
C HIS A 104 -8.51 0.03 -2.87
N GLY A 105 -8.54 -0.73 -3.96
CA GLY A 105 -9.29 -1.99 -4.04
C GLY A 105 -8.45 -3.20 -4.43
N GLN A 106 -7.18 -3.01 -4.81
CA GLN A 106 -6.33 -4.07 -5.33
C GLN A 106 -4.93 -3.96 -4.71
N LEU A 107 -4.43 -5.10 -4.24
CA LEU A 107 -3.01 -5.29 -4.00
C LEU A 107 -2.30 -5.59 -5.31
N HIS A 108 -1.02 -5.23 -5.37
CA HIS A 108 -0.18 -5.52 -6.51
C HIS A 108 1.25 -5.73 -6.03
N ASP A 109 1.95 -6.64 -6.68
CA ASP A 109 3.34 -6.94 -6.39
C ASP A 109 4.06 -7.37 -7.68
N ARG A 110 5.34 -7.70 -7.55
CA ARG A 110 6.18 -8.24 -8.61
C ARG A 110 6.96 -9.42 -8.06
N THR A 111 7.00 -10.51 -8.83
CA THR A 111 7.85 -11.67 -8.53
C THR A 111 9.34 -11.30 -8.42
N GLY A 112 10.09 -12.14 -7.71
CA GLY A 112 11.55 -12.07 -7.72
C GLY A 112 12.10 -12.21 -9.15
N PHE A 113 13.14 -11.45 -9.48
CA PHE A 113 13.81 -11.53 -10.77
C PHE A 113 15.30 -11.19 -10.61
N LEU A 114 16.13 -11.73 -11.51
CA LEU A 114 17.51 -11.31 -11.66
C LEU A 114 17.57 -10.29 -12.79
N ASP A 115 18.23 -9.17 -12.53
CA ASP A 115 18.41 -8.13 -13.54
C ASP A 115 19.61 -8.43 -14.43
N TRP A 116 19.64 -7.84 -15.61
CA TRP A 116 20.78 -7.98 -16.51
C TRP A 116 22.00 -7.21 -15.98
N PRO A 117 23.22 -7.73 -16.17
CA PRO A 117 24.44 -6.97 -15.87
C PRO A 117 24.45 -5.64 -16.64
N GLU A 118 24.05 -5.67 -17.92
CA GLU A 118 23.99 -4.52 -18.81
C GLU A 118 22.82 -3.58 -18.45
N PRO A 119 23.08 -2.31 -18.06
CA PRO A 119 22.05 -1.36 -17.64
C PRO A 119 20.90 -1.17 -18.62
N GLU A 120 21.19 -1.12 -19.92
CA GLU A 120 20.23 -0.90 -21.00
C GLU A 120 19.24 -2.06 -21.22
N ARG A 121 19.56 -3.24 -20.67
CA ARG A 121 18.70 -4.43 -20.74
C ARG A 121 17.86 -4.58 -19.47
N ARG A 122 18.14 -3.80 -18.43
CA ARG A 122 17.46 -3.92 -17.15
C ARG A 122 15.99 -3.59 -17.24
N ARG A 123 15.20 -4.19 -16.35
CA ARG A 123 13.76 -3.91 -16.27
C ARG A 123 13.55 -2.45 -15.86
N HIS A 124 13.14 -1.60 -16.81
CA HIS A 124 12.87 -0.19 -16.59
C HIS A 124 11.36 0.10 -16.70
N LEU A 125 10.76 0.63 -15.63
CA LEU A 125 9.37 1.08 -15.63
C LEU A 125 9.27 2.49 -15.07
N LEU A 126 8.43 3.30 -15.70
CA LEU A 126 7.97 4.56 -15.13
C LEU A 126 6.67 4.29 -14.35
N ARG A 127 6.49 5.00 -13.23
CA ARG A 127 5.31 4.87 -12.37
C ARG A 127 4.72 6.23 -12.09
N LEU A 128 3.40 6.33 -12.23
CA LEU A 128 2.61 7.52 -11.96
C LEU A 128 1.53 7.22 -10.92
N TRP A 129 1.32 8.14 -10.00
CA TRP A 129 0.17 8.12 -9.08
C TRP A 129 -0.86 9.12 -9.57
N LEU A 130 -2.12 8.70 -9.59
CA LEU A 130 -3.23 9.50 -10.10
C LEU A 130 -4.31 9.60 -9.02
N SER A 131 -4.89 10.79 -8.89
CA SER A 131 -6.12 11.03 -8.14
C SER A 131 -7.20 11.48 -9.12
N MET A 132 -8.28 10.71 -9.23
CA MET A 132 -9.32 10.97 -10.22
C MET A 132 -10.45 11.81 -9.62
N PRO A 133 -11.05 12.75 -10.39
CA PRO A 133 -12.34 13.32 -10.04
C PRO A 133 -13.40 12.22 -9.86
N GLY A 134 -14.30 12.37 -8.88
CA GLY A 134 -15.37 11.41 -8.62
C GLY A 134 -14.94 10.07 -8.01
N ASP A 135 -13.69 9.94 -7.58
CA ASP A 135 -13.24 8.75 -6.84
C ASP A 135 -13.90 8.64 -5.45
N ARG A 136 -13.85 7.45 -4.83
CA ARG A 136 -14.52 7.14 -3.54
C ARG A 136 -14.01 7.99 -2.36
N PRO A 137 -14.80 8.28 -1.33
CA PRO A 137 -14.31 8.84 -0.08
C PRO A 137 -13.30 7.88 0.60
N LEU A 138 -12.31 8.44 1.31
CA LEU A 138 -11.37 7.68 2.13
C LEU A 138 -11.54 8.06 3.60
N PRO A 139 -11.36 7.12 4.54
CA PRO A 139 -11.43 7.47 5.95
C PRO A 139 -10.34 8.48 6.33
N PRO A 140 -10.60 9.42 7.28
CA PRO A 140 -9.67 10.50 7.64
C PRO A 140 -8.23 10.04 7.95
N VAL A 141 -8.06 8.84 8.49
CA VAL A 141 -6.75 8.25 8.82
C VAL A 141 -5.80 8.17 7.60
N PHE A 142 -6.33 8.06 6.37
CA PHE A 142 -5.52 8.02 5.14
C PHE A 142 -4.81 9.35 4.84
N ALA A 143 -5.22 10.47 5.45
CA ALA A 143 -4.49 11.72 5.37
C ALA A 143 -3.07 11.60 5.92
N GLN A 144 -2.80 10.65 6.82
CA GLN A 144 -1.44 10.36 7.27
C GLN A 144 -0.53 9.95 6.11
N ARG A 145 -1.03 9.19 5.12
CA ARG A 145 -0.23 8.75 3.97
C ARG A 145 -0.15 9.81 2.88
N TYR A 146 -1.26 10.45 2.55
CA TYR A 146 -1.39 11.31 1.37
C TYR A 146 -1.31 12.82 1.67
N GLY A 147 -1.34 13.23 2.94
CA GLY A 147 -1.48 14.62 3.38
C GLY A 147 -2.89 15.20 3.18
N SER A 148 -3.53 14.89 2.06
CA SER A 148 -4.90 15.24 1.71
C SER A 148 -5.67 14.01 1.23
N ILE A 149 -6.96 13.94 1.58
CA ILE A 149 -7.91 12.94 1.08
C ILE A 149 -8.96 13.54 0.15
N LYS A 150 -8.78 14.79 -0.28
CA LYS A 150 -9.67 15.48 -1.21
C LYS A 150 -9.76 14.68 -2.53
N ILE A 151 -10.98 14.40 -2.97
CA ILE A 151 -11.22 13.67 -4.22
C ILE A 151 -10.67 14.46 -5.41
N GLY A 152 -9.96 13.78 -6.31
CA GLY A 152 -9.25 14.38 -7.45
C GLY A 152 -7.97 15.14 -7.09
N ASP A 153 -7.61 15.20 -5.81
CA ASP A 153 -6.48 15.98 -5.29
C ASP A 153 -5.93 15.29 -4.03
N ARG A 154 -5.68 13.99 -4.16
CA ARG A 154 -4.94 13.20 -3.18
C ARG A 154 -3.46 13.41 -3.48
N GLY A 155 -2.76 14.00 -2.53
CA GLY A 155 -1.36 14.36 -2.67
C GLY A 155 -0.43 13.17 -2.90
N GLY A 156 0.86 13.46 -2.92
CA GLY A 156 1.92 12.46 -2.93
C GLY A 156 2.67 12.42 -1.61
N ILE A 157 3.75 11.65 -1.60
CA ILE A 157 4.69 11.63 -0.48
C ILE A 157 5.69 12.74 -0.72
N VAL A 158 5.57 13.82 0.04
CA VAL A 158 6.48 14.96 -0.03
C VAL A 158 7.23 15.05 1.28
N THR A 159 8.55 14.94 1.21
CA THR A 159 9.47 15.09 2.33
C THR A 159 10.27 16.39 2.18
N PRO A 160 10.97 16.88 3.23
CA PRO A 160 11.72 18.14 3.14
C PRO A 160 12.75 18.22 2.00
N GLY A 161 13.25 17.07 1.52
CA GLY A 161 14.19 16.99 0.41
C GLY A 161 13.55 16.78 -0.97
N THR A 162 12.23 16.61 -1.06
CA THR A 162 11.55 16.33 -2.32
C THR A 162 11.68 17.51 -3.27
N ARG A 163 12.34 17.30 -4.41
CA ARG A 163 12.29 18.21 -5.57
C ARG A 163 11.36 17.62 -6.60
N LEU A 164 10.26 18.31 -6.88
CA LEU A 164 9.34 17.89 -7.93
C LEU A 164 10.00 18.15 -9.28
N HIS A 165 10.25 17.09 -10.02
CA HIS A 165 10.69 17.15 -11.41
C HIS A 165 9.60 16.48 -12.24
N ALA A 166 8.98 17.25 -13.13
CA ALA A 166 8.12 16.69 -14.17
C ALA A 166 8.85 16.94 -15.49
N PRO A 167 9.77 16.05 -15.92
CA PRO A 167 10.38 16.16 -17.24
C PRO A 167 9.29 15.82 -18.25
N ILE A 168 8.50 16.82 -18.61
CA ILE A 168 7.71 16.81 -19.84
C ILE A 168 8.19 18.06 -20.57
N ASP A 169 9.37 17.95 -21.18
CA ASP A 169 9.72 18.83 -22.28
C ASP A 169 8.76 18.46 -23.41
N VAL A 170 7.84 19.37 -23.73
CA VAL A 170 7.01 19.30 -24.95
C VAL A 170 7.73 20.05 -26.05
#